data_AF-A0A1B9IAV7-F1
#
_entry.id   AF-A0A1B9IAV7-F1
#
_cell.length_a   1.000
_cell.length_b   1.000
_cell.length_c   1.000
_cell.angle_alpha   90.00
_cell.angle_beta   90.00
_cell.angle_gamma   90.00
#
_symmetry.space_group_name_H-M   'P 1'
#
loop_
_entity.id
_entity.type
_entity.pdbx_description
1 polymer ?
#
loop_
_entity_poly.entity_id
_entity_poly.type
_entity_poly.pdbx_seq_one_letter_code
_entity_poly.pdbx_strand_id
1 'polypeptide(L)'
;MFSIKIILAIISSLIIGISGKPIHPTYPEPVFVLRPNNITMDQFKEEFLVLCPKYYGNNEVTDQPIFIFETFQERFEKDIWHGRKAAVQCIYQFPTAGYQNIGVDIARALGGDGLISIDPIEGGPLAGGDADEE
;
A
#
# COMPACT_ATOMS: atom_id res chain seq x y z
N MET A 1 2.55 -29.57 73.66
CA MET A 1 2.61 -30.00 72.25
C MET A 1 1.82 -28.98 71.44
N PHE A 2 2.50 -28.27 70.54
CA PHE A 2 2.02 -27.06 69.88
C PHE A 2 1.06 -27.36 68.72
N SER A 3 -0.10 -26.68 68.71
CA SER A 3 -1.01 -26.60 67.57
C SER A 3 -0.43 -25.69 66.50
N ILE A 4 -0.26 -26.19 65.28
CA ILE A 4 0.15 -25.37 64.13
C ILE A 4 -1.06 -25.24 63.19
N LYS A 5 -1.73 -24.09 63.25
CA LYS A 5 -2.68 -23.66 62.21
C LYS A 5 -1.88 -23.00 61.09
N ILE A 6 -1.73 -23.69 59.95
CA ILE A 6 -1.11 -23.10 58.76
C ILE A 6 -2.22 -22.44 57.95
N ILE A 7 -2.35 -21.13 58.09
CA ILE A 7 -3.08 -20.26 57.19
C ILE A 7 -2.07 -19.82 56.12
N LEU A 8 -2.18 -20.32 54.90
CA LEU A 8 -1.39 -19.81 53.77
C LEU A 8 -2.30 -18.99 52.84
N ALA A 9 -1.96 -17.72 52.74
CA ALA A 9 -2.68 -16.69 52.02
C ALA A 9 -2.42 -16.74 50.51
N ILE A 10 -3.51 -16.83 49.75
CA ILE A 10 -3.86 -16.11 48.51
C ILE A 10 -2.67 -15.66 47.63
N ILE A 11 -2.38 -16.44 46.59
CA ILE A 11 -1.60 -15.98 45.43
C ILE A 11 -2.56 -15.22 44.50
N SER A 12 -2.58 -13.88 44.62
CA SER A 12 -3.22 -13.01 43.63
C SER A 12 -2.25 -12.82 42.47
N SER A 13 -2.31 -13.71 41.49
CA SER A 13 -1.60 -13.55 40.21
C SER A 13 -2.28 -12.45 39.40
N LEU A 14 -1.63 -11.28 39.37
CA LEU A 14 -1.97 -10.15 38.51
C LEU A 14 -1.73 -10.55 37.05
N ILE A 15 -2.79 -11.01 36.36
CA ILE A 15 -2.77 -11.17 34.91
C ILE A 15 -2.90 -9.76 34.32
N ILE A 16 -1.76 -9.12 34.04
CA ILE A 16 -1.72 -7.95 33.16
C ILE A 16 -1.94 -8.49 31.74
N GLY A 17 -3.20 -8.73 31.40
CA GLY A 17 -3.61 -8.94 30.03
C GLY A 17 -3.52 -7.60 29.32
N ILE A 18 -2.36 -7.29 28.75
CA ILE A 18 -2.24 -6.17 27.82
C ILE A 18 -3.00 -6.60 26.58
N SER A 19 -4.29 -6.25 26.51
CA SER A 19 -5.07 -6.31 25.27
C SER A 19 -4.55 -5.20 24.35
N GLY A 20 -3.33 -5.36 23.87
CA GLY A 20 -2.83 -4.58 22.75
C GLY A 20 -3.63 -5.03 21.53
N LYS A 21 -4.50 -4.16 21.00
CA LYS A 21 -5.01 -4.36 19.64
C LYS A 21 -3.79 -4.57 18.74
N PRO A 22 -3.76 -5.60 17.88
CA PRO A 22 -2.70 -5.72 16.90
C PRO A 22 -2.66 -4.39 16.12
N ILE A 23 -1.52 -3.70 16.18
CA ILE A 23 -1.28 -2.53 15.35
C ILE A 23 -1.14 -3.10 13.94
N HIS A 24 -2.24 -3.08 13.18
CA HIS A 24 -2.19 -3.43 11.78
C HIS A 24 -1.44 -2.31 11.06
N PRO A 25 -0.33 -2.62 10.35
CA PRO A 25 0.36 -1.61 9.55
C PRO A 25 -0.63 -1.03 8.53
N THR A 26 -0.71 0.30 8.48
CA THR A 26 -1.45 1.02 7.42
C THR A 26 -0.56 1.09 6.19
N TYR A 27 -1.00 0.45 5.10
CA TYR A 27 -0.29 0.49 3.82
C TYR A 27 -0.87 1.57 2.91
N PRO A 28 -0.07 2.16 2.01
CA PRO A 28 -0.58 3.09 1.02
C PRO A 28 -1.61 2.43 0.08
N GLU A 29 -2.60 3.21 -0.34
CA GLU A 29 -3.64 2.78 -1.27
C GLU A 29 -3.07 2.35 -2.64
N PRO A 30 -3.82 1.55 -3.42
CA PRO A 30 -3.48 1.26 -4.80
C PRO A 30 -3.35 2.52 -5.66
N VAL A 31 -2.34 2.54 -6.53
CA VAL A 31 -2.13 3.61 -7.51
C VAL A 31 -2.59 3.13 -8.88
N PHE A 32 -3.15 4.03 -9.68
CA PHE A 32 -3.57 3.70 -11.04
C PHE A 32 -2.39 3.84 -12.00
N VAL A 33 -2.23 2.84 -12.86
CA VAL A 33 -1.18 2.80 -13.89
C VAL A 33 -1.76 2.39 -15.23
N LEU A 34 -1.04 2.74 -16.29
CA LEU A 34 -1.33 2.39 -17.67
C LEU A 34 -0.27 1.44 -18.21
N ARG A 35 -0.71 0.34 -18.85
CA ARG A 35 0.19 -0.51 -19.64
C ARG A 35 0.71 0.24 -20.87
N PRO A 36 1.91 -0.09 -21.38
CA PRO A 36 2.39 0.46 -22.64
C PRO A 36 1.56 -0.07 -23.83
N ASN A 37 1.64 0.63 -24.96
CA ASN A 37 0.84 0.33 -26.15
C ASN A 37 1.22 -0.98 -26.84
N ASN A 38 2.44 -1.46 -26.62
CA ASN A 38 3.06 -2.57 -27.36
C ASN A 38 2.90 -3.94 -26.70
N ILE A 39 2.31 -4.04 -25.50
CA ILE A 39 2.12 -5.32 -24.79
C ILE A 39 0.67 -5.47 -24.30
N THR A 40 0.23 -6.71 -24.07
CA THR A 40 -1.10 -6.99 -23.51
C THR A 40 -1.17 -6.70 -22.01
N MET A 41 -2.38 -6.60 -21.44
CA MET A 41 -2.52 -6.42 -19.99
C MET A 41 -1.97 -7.62 -19.20
N ASP A 42 -2.14 -8.84 -19.72
CA ASP A 42 -1.58 -10.06 -19.11
C ASP A 42 -0.05 -10.03 -19.07
N GLN A 43 0.58 -9.63 -20.17
CA GLN A 43 2.04 -9.47 -20.23
C GLN A 43 2.52 -8.41 -19.25
N PHE A 44 1.86 -7.25 -19.24
CA PHE A 44 2.18 -6.17 -18.31
C PHE A 44 2.05 -6.62 -16.84
N LYS A 45 0.99 -7.37 -16.51
CA LYS A 45 0.79 -7.94 -15.19
C LYS A 45 1.91 -8.91 -14.81
N GLU A 46 2.26 -9.84 -15.70
CA GLU A 46 3.33 -10.82 -15.45
C GLU A 46 4.66 -10.11 -15.19
N GLU A 47 5.04 -9.18 -16.07
CA GLU A 47 6.28 -8.41 -15.93
C GLU A 47 6.28 -7.55 -14.66
N PHE A 48 5.15 -6.93 -14.30
CA PHE A 48 4.99 -6.15 -13.08
C PHE A 48 5.23 -7.01 -11.84
N LEU A 49 4.57 -8.17 -11.75
CA LEU A 49 4.68 -9.08 -10.60
C LEU A 49 6.09 -9.68 -10.48
N VAL A 50 6.81 -9.85 -11.60
CA VAL A 50 8.20 -10.31 -11.59
C VAL A 50 9.17 -9.21 -11.18
N LEU A 51 8.97 -7.98 -11.67
CA LEU A 51 9.89 -6.86 -11.43
C LEU A 51 9.70 -6.26 -10.04
N CYS A 52 8.46 -6.12 -9.57
CA CYS A 52 8.14 -5.48 -8.31
C CYS A 52 9.01 -5.96 -7.13
N PRO A 53 9.08 -7.27 -6.79
CA PRO A 53 9.89 -7.73 -5.65
C PRO A 53 11.40 -7.61 -5.87
N LYS A 54 11.85 -7.40 -7.11
CA LYS A 54 13.26 -7.37 -7.50
C LYS A 54 13.77 -5.96 -7.79
N TYR A 55 12.93 -4.94 -7.66
CA TYR A 55 13.24 -3.60 -8.17
C TYR A 55 14.51 -2.99 -7.57
N TYR A 56 14.71 -3.13 -6.25
CA TYR A 56 15.92 -2.68 -5.56
C TYR A 56 17.05 -3.73 -5.51
N GLY A 57 16.82 -4.92 -6.07
CA GLY A 57 17.76 -6.03 -6.09
C GLY A 57 17.84 -6.81 -4.77
N ASN A 58 18.65 -7.87 -4.78
CA ASN A 58 18.99 -8.69 -3.61
C ASN A 58 20.43 -8.34 -3.19
N ASN A 59 20.65 -7.17 -2.59
CA ASN A 59 21.97 -6.84 -2.06
C ASN A 59 21.95 -6.87 -0.52
N GLU A 60 23.04 -7.32 0.09
CA GLU A 60 23.23 -7.41 1.56
C GLU A 60 23.38 -6.04 2.24
N VAL A 61 23.02 -4.94 1.54
CA VAL A 61 23.14 -3.58 2.08
C VAL A 61 21.94 -3.32 2.99
N THR A 62 22.22 -3.03 4.26
CA THR A 62 21.21 -2.87 5.33
C THR A 62 20.23 -1.72 5.13
N ASP A 63 20.53 -0.80 4.20
CA ASP A 63 19.76 0.42 3.97
C ASP A 63 18.83 0.33 2.74
N GLN A 64 18.67 -0.86 2.15
CA GLN A 64 17.75 -1.03 1.02
C GLN A 64 16.29 -1.14 1.48
N PRO A 65 15.33 -0.65 0.67
CA PRO A 65 13.92 -0.86 0.93
C PRO A 65 13.58 -2.36 0.95
N ILE A 66 12.79 -2.78 1.93
CA ILE A 66 12.38 -4.18 2.11
C ILE A 66 11.05 -4.39 1.40
N PHE A 67 11.00 -5.37 0.49
CA PHE A 67 9.77 -5.76 -0.19
C PHE A 67 8.77 -6.35 0.81
N ILE A 68 7.52 -5.90 0.77
CA ILE A 68 6.45 -6.39 1.65
C ILE A 68 5.43 -7.21 0.86
N PHE A 69 4.80 -6.62 -0.15
CA PHE A 69 3.83 -7.31 -1.02
C PHE A 69 3.56 -6.54 -2.31
N GLU A 70 2.93 -7.22 -3.26
CA GLU A 70 2.44 -6.67 -4.50
C GLU A 70 0.98 -7.06 -4.76
N THR A 71 0.24 -6.18 -5.44
CA THR A 71 -1.08 -6.48 -5.98
C THR A 71 -1.21 -5.88 -7.38
N PHE A 72 -1.98 -6.56 -8.24
CA PHE A 72 -2.29 -6.09 -9.58
C PHE A 72 -3.75 -6.40 -9.90
N GLN A 73 -4.55 -5.35 -10.10
CA GLN A 73 -5.96 -5.46 -10.47
C GLN A 73 -6.23 -4.67 -11.75
N GLU A 74 -6.60 -5.38 -12.82
CA GLU A 74 -7.06 -4.73 -14.05
C GLU A 74 -8.36 -3.95 -13.81
N ARG A 75 -8.49 -2.79 -14.45
CA ARG A 75 -9.65 -1.91 -14.34
C ARG A 75 -10.33 -1.78 -15.70
N PHE A 76 -11.58 -2.22 -15.76
CA PHE A 76 -12.42 -2.22 -16.97
C PHE A 76 -13.40 -1.04 -17.00
N GLU A 77 -12.99 0.12 -16.49
CA GLU A 77 -13.84 1.31 -16.53
C GLU A 77 -14.15 1.71 -17.98
N LYS A 78 -15.33 2.30 -18.20
CA LYS A 78 -15.74 2.87 -19.50
C LYS A 78 -15.15 4.28 -19.67
N ASP A 79 -13.84 4.42 -19.47
CA ASP A 79 -13.11 5.67 -19.65
C ASP A 79 -12.21 5.60 -20.90
N ILE A 80 -11.47 6.68 -21.16
CA ILE A 80 -10.52 6.76 -22.29
C ILE A 80 -9.37 5.74 -22.19
N TRP A 81 -9.21 5.09 -21.04
CA TRP A 81 -8.15 4.12 -20.74
C TRP A 81 -8.66 2.68 -20.70
N HIS A 82 -9.85 2.42 -21.24
CA HIS A 82 -10.46 1.10 -21.28
C HIS A 82 -9.49 0.01 -21.79
N GLY A 83 -9.33 -1.08 -21.02
CA GLY A 83 -8.43 -2.19 -21.34
C GLY A 83 -6.93 -1.86 -21.26
N ARG A 84 -6.58 -0.71 -20.67
CA ARG A 84 -5.20 -0.26 -20.47
C ARG A 84 -4.86 0.14 -19.04
N LYS A 85 -5.86 0.28 -18.19
CA LYS A 85 -5.73 0.75 -16.81
C LYS A 85 -5.69 -0.40 -15.81
N ALA A 86 -4.84 -0.28 -14.81
CA ALA A 86 -4.77 -1.19 -13.67
C ALA A 86 -4.59 -0.39 -12.37
N ALA A 87 -5.11 -0.91 -11.27
CA ALA A 87 -4.79 -0.48 -9.92
C ALA A 87 -3.72 -1.43 -9.37
N VAL A 88 -2.61 -0.88 -8.91
CA VAL A 88 -1.44 -1.67 -8.47
C VAL A 88 -0.94 -1.24 -7.11
N GLN A 89 -0.39 -2.20 -6.38
CA GLN A 89 0.45 -1.94 -5.21
C GLN A 89 1.77 -2.68 -5.41
N CYS A 90 2.87 -1.98 -5.17
CA CYS A 90 4.18 -2.56 -4.99
C CYS A 90 4.75 -1.94 -3.72
N ILE A 91 4.51 -2.60 -2.59
CA ILE A 91 4.78 -2.02 -1.27
C ILE A 91 6.16 -2.40 -0.79
N TYR A 92 6.94 -1.36 -0.48
CA TYR A 92 8.23 -1.46 0.14
C TYR A 92 8.24 -0.72 1.48
N GLN A 93 8.95 -1.26 2.47
CA GLN A 93 9.30 -0.57 3.70
C GLN A 93 10.65 0.11 3.52
N PHE A 94 10.65 1.43 3.55
CA PHE A 94 11.87 2.24 3.50
C PHE A 94 12.40 2.46 4.92
N PRO A 95 13.72 2.31 5.15
CA PRO A 95 14.33 2.49 6.47
C PRO A 95 14.01 3.83 7.14
N THR A 96 13.83 4.88 6.34
CA THR A 96 13.65 6.26 6.82
C THR A 96 12.26 6.85 6.58
N ALA A 97 11.37 6.17 5.85
CA ALA A 97 10.15 6.78 5.32
C ALA A 97 8.87 5.90 5.41
N GLY A 98 8.92 4.78 6.13
CA GLY A 98 7.77 3.90 6.32
C GLY A 98 7.40 3.09 5.05
N TYR A 99 6.14 2.70 4.92
CA TYR A 99 5.66 1.95 3.74
C TYR A 99 5.37 2.90 2.58
N GLN A 100 5.87 2.59 1.39
CA GLN A 100 5.58 3.31 0.16
C GLN A 100 5.12 2.37 -0.95
N ASN A 101 4.21 2.86 -1.79
CA ASN A 101 3.78 2.17 -3.00
C ASN A 101 4.59 2.70 -4.19
N ILE A 102 5.54 1.89 -4.68
CA ILE A 102 6.37 2.23 -5.85
C ILE A 102 5.76 1.73 -7.16
N GLY A 103 4.48 1.36 -7.18
CA GLY A 103 3.83 0.76 -8.36
C GLY A 103 3.92 1.64 -9.62
N VAL A 104 3.93 2.97 -9.48
CA VAL A 104 4.16 3.89 -10.61
C VAL A 104 5.57 3.75 -11.19
N ASP A 105 6.58 3.60 -10.34
CA ASP A 105 7.98 3.46 -10.78
C ASP A 105 8.18 2.13 -11.51
N ILE A 106 7.59 1.05 -11.00
CA ILE A 106 7.58 -0.26 -11.70
C ILE A 106 6.89 -0.13 -13.05
N ALA A 107 5.71 0.51 -13.11
CA ALA A 107 4.98 0.70 -14.36
C ALA A 107 5.81 1.49 -15.40
N ARG A 108 6.49 2.56 -14.96
CA ARG A 108 7.38 3.35 -15.83
C ARG A 108 8.59 2.56 -16.31
N ALA A 109 9.20 1.74 -15.45
CA ALA A 109 10.32 0.88 -15.83
C ALA A 109 9.94 -0.12 -16.93
N LEU A 110 8.67 -0.55 -16.97
CA LEU A 110 8.10 -1.40 -18.02
C LEU A 110 7.59 -0.61 -19.24
N GLY A 111 7.82 0.70 -19.30
CA GLY A 111 7.37 1.58 -20.39
C GLY A 111 5.92 2.05 -20.30
N GLY A 112 5.21 1.70 -19.23
CA GLY A 112 3.90 2.23 -18.89
C GLY A 112 3.96 3.62 -18.25
N ASP A 113 2.85 4.04 -17.63
CA ASP A 113 2.80 5.34 -16.92
C ASP A 113 1.89 5.29 -15.68
N GLY A 114 2.06 6.24 -14.77
CA GLY A 114 1.20 6.43 -13.61
C GLY A 114 0.11 7.46 -13.88
N LEU A 115 -1.12 7.14 -13.51
CA LEU A 115 -2.22 8.11 -13.44
C LEU A 115 -2.18 8.77 -12.06
N ILE A 116 -1.52 9.91 -11.96
CA ILE A 116 -1.54 10.73 -10.76
C ILE A 116 -2.91 11.42 -10.71
N SER A 117 -3.77 10.98 -9.80
CA SER A 117 -4.91 11.80 -9.38
C SER A 117 -4.33 12.97 -8.60
N ILE A 118 -4.38 14.17 -9.17
CA ILE A 118 -4.18 15.39 -8.39
C ILE A 118 -5.48 15.51 -7.59
N ASP A 119 -5.44 15.24 -6.29
CA ASP A 119 -6.60 15.53 -5.45
C ASP A 119 -6.97 17.00 -5.66
N PRO A 120 -8.24 17.34 -5.95
CA PRO A 120 -8.65 18.73 -5.98
C PRO A 120 -8.33 19.30 -4.61
N ILE A 121 -7.46 20.31 -4.59
CA ILE A 121 -7.03 21.02 -3.39
C ILE A 121 -8.31 21.38 -2.61
N GLU A 122 -8.52 20.79 -1.44
CA GLU A 122 -9.55 21.23 -0.51
C GLU A 122 -9.27 22.70 -0.17
N GLY A 123 -9.95 23.64 -0.85
CA GLY A 123 -9.89 25.07 -0.54
C GLY A 123 -9.49 26.04 -1.65
N GLY A 124 -9.67 25.72 -2.94
CA GLY A 124 -9.55 26.70 -4.05
C GLY A 124 -10.91 27.07 -4.64
N PRO A 125 -11.27 28.36 -4.78
CA PRO A 125 -12.59 28.75 -5.26
C PRO A 125 -12.73 28.46 -6.76
N LEU A 126 -13.38 27.34 -7.09
CA LEU A 126 -14.25 27.29 -8.27
C LEU A 126 -15.68 27.62 -7.80
N ALA A 127 -15.81 28.81 -7.21
CA ALA A 127 -17.07 29.53 -7.18
C ALA A 127 -17.12 30.36 -8.48
N GLY A 128 -18.05 30.02 -9.34
CA GLY A 128 -18.27 30.60 -10.66
C GLY A 128 -18.94 29.55 -11.51
N GLY A 129 -20.17 29.15 -11.23
CA GLY A 129 -21.29 30.01 -10.91
C GLY A 129 -22.30 29.74 -12.00
N ASP A 130 -23.25 28.86 -11.70
CA ASP A 130 -24.50 28.82 -12.44
C ASP A 130 -25.16 30.19 -12.24
N ALA A 131 -25.29 30.95 -13.31
CA ALA A 131 -26.22 32.05 -13.40
C ALA A 131 -26.72 32.14 -14.85
N ASP A 132 -28.02 31.92 -14.94
CA ASP A 132 -28.91 32.02 -16.09
C ASP A 132 -28.88 33.39 -16.83
N GLU A 133 -29.59 33.41 -17.96
CA GLU A 133 -30.17 34.56 -18.70
C GLU A 133 -29.30 35.28 -19.75
N GLU A 134 -29.51 34.93 -21.03
CA GLU A 134 -30.31 35.75 -22.00
C GLU A 134 -30.78 34.90 -23.20
#